data_AF-A0A968LWM6-F1
#
_entry.id   AF-A0A968LWM6-F1
#
_cell.length_a   1.000
_cell.length_b   1.000
_cell.length_c   1.000
_cell.angle_alpha   90.00
_cell.angle_beta   90.00
_cell.angle_gamma   90.00
#
_symmetry.space_group_name_H-M   'P 1'
#
loop_
_entity.id
_entity.type
_entity.pdbx_description
1 polymer ?
#
loop_
_entity_poly.entity_id
_entity_poly.type
_entity_poly.pdbx_seq_one_letter_code
_entity_poly.pdbx_strand_id
1 'polypeptide(L)'
;MDLTPDDIEGIENLGDLSQPSLEKILRLKPDLILAMDFHYEKIYQQLSWIAPTVLVDHQKNNSFKQNLQYIAQIFDKEAEADQILLQYQARIEELRNQLNRKPQDIEVTVLFHYGGQFVPGPSSDAVCRSFL
;
A
#
# COMPACT_ATOMS: atom_id res chain seq x y z
N MET A 1 -8.57 -5.61 3.29
CA MET A 1 -8.22 -6.04 4.64
C MET A 1 -8.80 -5.00 5.57
N ASP A 2 -9.73 -5.41 6.42
CA ASP A 2 -10.30 -4.54 7.44
C ASP A 2 -9.59 -4.93 8.73
N LEU A 3 -8.56 -4.19 9.10
CA LEU A 3 -7.90 -4.39 10.39
C LEU A 3 -8.86 -3.84 11.45
N THR A 4 -9.26 -4.70 12.37
CA THR A 4 -10.11 -4.31 13.50
C THR A 4 -9.25 -3.69 14.61
N PRO A 5 -9.84 -2.92 15.54
CA PRO A 5 -9.13 -2.45 16.72
C PRO A 5 -8.46 -3.57 17.52
N ASP A 6 -9.07 -4.76 17.53
CA ASP A 6 -8.56 -5.94 18.22
C ASP A 6 -7.30 -6.49 17.53
N ASP A 7 -7.21 -6.41 16.19
CA ASP A 7 -6.04 -6.86 15.42
C ASP A 7 -4.77 -6.02 15.68
N ILE A 8 -4.93 -4.82 16.22
CA ILE A 8 -3.83 -3.90 16.53
C ILE A 8 -3.65 -3.65 18.04
N GLU A 9 -4.40 -4.39 18.88
CA GLU A 9 -4.26 -4.29 20.33
C GLU A 9 -2.84 -4.72 20.75
N GLY A 10 -2.21 -3.91 21.61
CA GLY A 10 -0.85 -4.17 22.09
C GLY A 10 0.28 -3.75 21.12
N ILE A 11 -0.03 -3.25 19.92
CA ILE A 11 0.98 -2.68 19.01
C ILE A 11 1.33 -1.25 19.48
N GLU A 12 2.60 -1.01 19.80
CA GLU A 12 3.04 0.31 20.27
C GLU A 12 2.97 1.36 19.15
N ASN A 13 2.27 2.46 19.41
CA ASN A 13 2.22 3.60 18.50
C ASN A 13 3.57 4.35 18.50
N LEU A 14 4.22 4.37 17.33
CA LEU A 14 5.54 4.95 17.11
C LEU A 14 5.54 6.47 16.91
N GLY A 15 4.37 7.11 16.86
CA GLY A 15 4.22 8.55 16.66
C GLY A 15 3.70 8.89 15.26
N ASP A 16 4.17 10.01 14.72
CA ASP A 16 3.71 10.54 13.45
C ASP A 16 4.23 9.73 12.26
N LEU A 17 3.40 9.53 11.24
CA LEU A 17 3.76 8.75 10.05
C LEU A 17 4.91 9.38 9.25
N SER A 18 5.08 10.70 9.29
CA SER A 18 6.20 11.37 8.63
C SER A 18 7.45 11.41 9.52
N GLN A 19 7.30 11.28 10.84
CA GLN A 19 8.36 11.43 11.84
C GLN A 19 8.13 10.49 13.04
N PRO A 20 8.46 9.19 12.91
CA PRO A 20 8.33 8.24 13.99
C PRO A 20 9.42 8.46 15.04
N SER A 21 9.14 8.05 16.27
CA SER A 21 10.09 8.11 17.37
C SER A 21 11.15 7.03 17.23
N LEU A 22 12.36 7.43 16.85
CA LEU A 22 13.53 6.54 16.79
C LEU A 22 13.83 5.90 18.16
N GLU A 23 13.57 6.59 19.27
CA GLU A 23 13.74 6.07 20.62
C GLU A 23 12.79 4.90 20.89
N LYS A 24 11.51 5.03 20.51
CA LYS A 24 10.53 3.93 20.64
C LYS A 24 10.93 2.74 19.78
N ILE A 25 11.27 2.99 18.51
CA ILE A 25 11.72 1.92 17.60
C ILE A 25 12.91 1.17 18.19
N LEU A 26 13.91 1.90 18.72
CA LEU A 26 15.08 1.30 19.35
C LEU A 26 14.70 0.44 20.58
N ARG A 27 13.75 0.88 21.41
CA ARG A 27 13.30 0.11 22.59
C ARG A 27 12.62 -1.20 22.21
N LEU A 28 11.93 -1.26 21.09
CA LEU A 28 11.26 -2.47 20.60
C LEU A 28 12.25 -3.55 20.15
N LYS A 29 13.52 -3.19 19.90
CA LYS A 29 14.56 -4.11 19.39
C LYS A 29 14.07 -4.94 18.19
N PRO A 30 13.63 -4.28 17.11
CA PRO A 30 13.12 -4.99 15.94
C PRO A 30 14.23 -5.84 15.31
N ASP A 31 13.83 -6.96 14.72
CA ASP A 31 14.67 -7.81 13.87
C ASP A 31 14.66 -7.34 12.40
N LEU A 32 13.60 -6.64 11.99
CA LEU A 32 13.46 -6.02 10.67
C LEU A 32 12.61 -4.74 10.77
N ILE A 33 13.00 -3.71 10.00
CA ILE A 33 12.20 -2.50 9.78
C ILE A 33 11.76 -2.46 8.32
N LEU A 34 10.44 -2.44 8.10
CA LEU A 34 9.84 -2.16 6.79
C LEU A 34 9.40 -0.70 6.74
N ALA A 35 9.91 0.05 5.77
CA ALA A 35 9.66 1.47 5.65
C ALA A 35 9.29 1.85 4.21
N MET A 36 8.35 2.78 4.04
CA MET A 36 8.06 3.35 2.72
C MET A 36 9.16 4.32 2.31
N ASP A 37 9.68 4.17 1.10
CA ASP A 37 10.77 5.00 0.57
C ASP A 37 10.49 6.50 0.67
N PHE A 38 9.31 6.96 0.24
CA PHE A 38 8.99 8.39 0.14
C PHE A 38 8.90 9.12 1.48
N HIS A 39 8.60 8.41 2.57
CA HIS A 39 8.58 8.99 3.93
C HIS A 39 9.95 8.90 4.60
N TYR A 40 10.70 7.82 4.34
CA TYR A 40 11.78 7.41 5.23
C TYR A 40 13.16 7.34 4.59
N GLU A 41 13.30 7.64 3.30
CA GLU A 41 14.59 7.68 2.61
C GLU A 41 15.62 8.55 3.36
N LYS A 42 15.22 9.74 3.85
CA LYS A 42 16.11 10.66 4.57
C LYS A 42 16.63 10.14 5.91
N ILE A 43 15.89 9.24 6.55
CA ILE A 43 16.24 8.66 7.85
C ILE A 43 16.67 7.20 7.74
N TYR A 44 16.81 6.66 6.52
CA TYR A 44 17.16 5.27 6.27
C TYR A 44 18.42 4.84 7.03
N GLN A 45 19.46 5.68 7.03
CA GLN A 45 20.68 5.39 7.78
C GLN A 45 20.39 5.25 9.28
N GLN A 46 19.58 6.13 9.87
CA GLN A 46 19.25 6.04 11.30
C GLN A 46 18.45 4.78 11.62
N LEU A 47 17.52 4.38 10.75
CA LEU A 47 16.77 3.12 10.90
C LEU A 47 17.68 1.89 10.76
N SER A 48 18.63 1.94 9.81
CA SER A 48 19.57 0.85 9.54
C SER A 48 20.57 0.62 10.67
N TRP A 49 20.80 1.62 11.51
CA TRP A 49 21.59 1.48 12.74
C TRP A 49 20.81 0.76 13.85
N ILE A 50 19.48 0.79 13.80
CA ILE A 50 18.62 0.12 14.77
C ILE A 50 18.44 -1.36 14.40
N ALA A 51 18.11 -1.64 13.14
CA ALA A 51 17.88 -3.00 12.64
C ALA A 51 18.02 -3.05 11.11
N PRO A 52 18.17 -4.25 10.51
CA PRO A 52 18.02 -4.43 9.07
C PRO A 52 16.78 -3.69 8.57
N THR A 53 16.95 -2.79 7.60
CA THR A 53 15.88 -1.92 7.11
C THR A 53 15.68 -2.15 5.63
N VAL A 54 14.44 -2.35 5.22
CA VAL A 54 14.04 -2.47 3.82
C VAL A 54 13.12 -1.32 3.46
N LEU A 55 13.51 -0.59 2.41
CA LEU A 55 12.64 0.41 1.79
C LEU A 55 11.78 -0.26 0.73
N VAL A 56 10.47 -0.03 0.82
CA VAL A 56 9.49 -0.50 -0.15
C VAL A 56 9.09 0.68 -1.04
N ASP A 57 9.15 0.46 -2.36
CA ASP A 57 8.96 1.48 -3.40
C ASP A 57 7.49 1.96 -3.47
N HIS A 58 7.28 3.27 -3.40
CA HIS A 58 5.95 3.88 -3.61
C HIS A 58 5.73 4.31 -5.08
N GLN A 59 6.79 4.69 -5.80
CA GLN A 59 6.70 5.53 -7.00
C GLN A 59 6.67 4.76 -8.33
N LYS A 60 7.13 3.51 -8.41
CA LYS A 60 7.07 2.76 -9.68
C LYS A 60 5.69 2.15 -9.94
N ASN A 61 4.82 2.94 -10.56
CA ASN A 61 3.61 2.49 -11.26
C ASN A 61 2.54 1.76 -10.42
N ASN A 62 2.39 2.11 -9.14
CA ASN A 62 1.20 1.74 -8.35
C ASN A 62 0.90 0.23 -8.30
N SER A 63 1.92 -0.62 -8.43
CA SER A 63 1.71 -2.06 -8.33
C SER A 63 1.89 -2.46 -6.87
N PHE A 64 0.88 -2.19 -6.05
CA PHE A 64 0.79 -2.83 -4.73
C PHE A 64 1.00 -4.35 -4.82
N LYS A 65 0.72 -4.95 -5.99
CA LYS A 65 1.02 -6.35 -6.34
C LYS A 65 2.51 -6.66 -6.32
N GLN A 66 3.35 -5.81 -6.91
CA GLN A 66 4.81 -5.95 -6.87
C GLN A 66 5.33 -5.75 -5.45
N ASN A 67 4.81 -4.77 -4.72
CA ASN A 67 5.19 -4.57 -3.31
C ASN A 67 4.81 -5.78 -2.45
N LEU A 68 3.62 -6.35 -2.67
CA LEU A 68 3.18 -7.58 -2.00
C LEU A 68 4.12 -8.74 -2.31
N GLN A 69 4.49 -8.95 -3.59
CA GLN A 69 5.44 -10.01 -3.97
C GLN A 69 6.83 -9.77 -3.39
N TYR A 70 7.32 -8.52 -3.39
CA TYR A 70 8.60 -8.17 -2.82
C TYR A 70 8.66 -8.44 -1.31
N ILE A 71 7.63 -8.00 -0.58
CA ILE A 71 7.51 -8.27 0.85
C ILE A 71 7.41 -9.78 1.08
N ALA A 72 6.64 -10.50 0.26
CA ALA A 72 6.50 -11.94 0.38
C ALA A 72 7.83 -12.68 0.22
N GLN A 73 8.69 -12.26 -0.72
CA GLN A 73 10.04 -12.82 -0.87
C GLN A 73 10.92 -12.61 0.35
N ILE A 74 10.75 -11.51 1.08
CA ILE A 74 11.52 -11.24 2.31
C ILE A 74 11.13 -12.21 3.44
N PHE A 75 9.89 -12.68 3.44
CA PHE A 75 9.34 -13.57 4.47
C PHE A 75 9.14 -15.03 4.01
N ASP A 76 9.60 -15.39 2.81
CA ASP A 76 9.38 -16.71 2.19
C ASP A 76 7.87 -17.08 2.10
N LYS A 77 7.05 -16.11 1.65
CA LYS A 77 5.58 -16.11 1.65
C LYS A 77 4.98 -15.96 0.24
N GLU A 78 5.74 -16.28 -0.81
CA GLU A 78 5.35 -16.01 -2.19
C GLU A 78 4.07 -16.75 -2.60
N ALA A 79 3.87 -17.97 -2.10
CA ALA A 79 2.66 -18.75 -2.37
C ALA A 79 1.39 -18.07 -1.84
N GLU A 80 1.43 -17.53 -0.62
CA GLU A 80 0.33 -16.77 -0.05
C GLU A 80 0.07 -15.46 -0.82
N ALA A 81 1.12 -14.77 -1.24
CA ALA A 81 1.00 -13.58 -2.07
C ALA A 81 0.33 -13.89 -3.42
N ASP A 82 0.77 -14.94 -4.10
CA ASP A 82 0.17 -15.37 -5.38
C ASP A 82 -1.30 -15.74 -5.21
N GLN A 83 -1.66 -16.41 -4.11
CA GLN A 83 -3.06 -16.71 -3.80
C GLN A 83 -3.90 -15.43 -3.62
N ILE A 84 -3.38 -14.43 -2.88
CA ILE A 84 -4.06 -13.14 -2.69
C ILE A 84 -4.24 -12.43 -4.04
N LEU A 85 -3.22 -12.46 -4.90
CA LEU A 85 -3.27 -11.83 -6.23
C LEU A 85 -4.24 -12.53 -7.18
N LEU A 86 -4.33 -13.86 -7.11
CA LEU A 86 -5.32 -14.63 -7.86
C LEU A 86 -6.75 -14.28 -7.43
N GLN A 87 -7.01 -14.20 -6.12
CA GLN A 87 -8.33 -13.78 -5.60
C GLN A 87 -8.67 -12.35 -6.02
N TYR A 88 -7.70 -11.44 -5.96
CA TYR A 88 -7.87 -10.07 -6.43
C TYR A 88 -8.24 -10.01 -7.92
N GLN A 89 -7.55 -10.79 -8.77
CA GLN A 89 -7.85 -10.84 -10.20
C GLN A 89 -9.23 -11.44 -10.47
N ALA A 90 -9.60 -12.52 -9.78
CA ALA A 90 -10.92 -13.12 -9.89
C ALA A 90 -12.04 -12.13 -9.57
N ARG A 91 -11.87 -11.31 -8.52
CA ARG A 91 -12.81 -10.25 -8.18
C ARG A 91 -12.92 -9.17 -9.26
N ILE A 92 -11.82 -8.80 -9.90
CA ILE A 92 -11.85 -7.87 -11.04
C ILE A 92 -12.68 -8.46 -12.18
N GLU A 93 -12.47 -9.72 -12.54
CA GLU A 93 -13.22 -10.36 -13.62
C GLU A 93 -14.71 -10.50 -13.27
N GLU A 94 -15.03 -10.83 -12.03
CA GLU A 94 -16.41 -10.87 -11.56
C GLU A 94 -17.10 -9.50 -11.73
N LEU A 95 -16.44 -8.43 -11.29
CA LEU A 95 -16.96 -7.06 -11.47
C LEU A 95 -17.12 -6.70 -12.94
N ARG A 96 -16.15 -7.05 -13.79
CA ARG A 96 -16.24 -6.84 -15.25
C ARG A 96 -17.45 -7.55 -15.86
N ASN A 97 -17.74 -8.78 -15.42
CA ASN A 97 -18.89 -9.55 -15.89
C ASN A 97 -20.24 -8.97 -15.39
N GLN A 98 -20.26 -8.38 -14.20
CA GLN A 98 -21.47 -7.72 -13.67
C GLN A 98 -21.75 -6.38 -14.37
N LEU A 99 -20.72 -5.72 -14.91
CA LEU A 99 -20.88 -4.52 -15.70
C LEU A 99 -21.48 -4.88 -17.07
N ASN A 100 -22.80 -4.74 -17.20
CA ASN A 100 -23.56 -4.93 -18.45
C ASN A 100 -23.30 -3.84 -19.52
N ARG A 101 -22.13 -3.17 -19.45
CA ARG A 101 -21.69 -2.11 -20.36
C ARG A 101 -20.19 -2.21 -20.52
N LYS A 102 -19.69 -1.88 -21.71
CA LYS A 102 -18.24 -1.82 -21.91
C LYS A 102 -17.68 -0.66 -21.07
N PRO A 103 -16.56 -0.83 -20.36
CA PRO A 103 -16.00 0.25 -19.54
C PRO A 103 -15.71 1.53 -20.32
N GLN A 104 -15.49 1.45 -21.64
CA GLN A 104 -15.30 2.62 -22.50
C GLN A 104 -16.57 3.46 -22.70
N ASP A 105 -17.74 2.90 -22.42
CA ASP A 105 -19.05 3.55 -22.56
C ASP A 105 -19.51 4.20 -21.24
N ILE A 106 -18.69 4.15 -20.19
CA ILE A 106 -19.00 4.67 -18.86
C ILE A 106 -18.09 5.85 -18.55
N GLU A 107 -18.68 7.04 -18.42
CA GLU A 107 -18.00 8.23 -17.93
C GLU A 107 -18.15 8.31 -16.40
N VAL A 108 -17.02 8.41 -15.70
CA VAL A 108 -16.98 8.50 -14.22
C VAL A 108 -16.08 9.65 -13.83
N THR A 109 -16.58 10.55 -12.99
CA THR A 109 -15.77 11.53 -12.29
C THR A 109 -15.51 11.05 -10.87
N VAL A 110 -14.24 10.95 -10.49
CA VAL A 110 -13.84 10.64 -9.11
C VAL A 110 -13.55 11.95 -8.39
N LEU A 111 -14.23 12.18 -7.27
CA LEU A 111 -13.99 13.33 -6.39
C LEU A 111 -13.44 12.82 -5.05
N PHE A 112 -12.33 13.38 -4.63
CA PHE A 112 -11.74 13.13 -3.31
C PHE A 112 -12.15 14.24 -2.34
N HIS A 113 -12.44 13.91 -1.09
CA HIS A 113 -12.70 14.89 -0.04
C HIS A 113 -11.49 14.96 0.91
N TYR A 114 -10.76 16.07 0.86
CA TYR A 114 -9.59 16.32 1.71
C TYR A 114 -9.68 17.73 2.32
N GLY A 115 -9.48 17.84 3.64
CA GLY A 115 -9.41 19.14 4.32
C GLY A 115 -10.67 20.02 4.20
N GLY A 116 -11.85 19.41 4.01
CA GLY A 116 -13.12 20.14 3.83
C GLY A 116 -13.40 20.59 2.39
N GLN A 117 -12.58 20.16 1.43
CA GLN A 117 -12.74 20.49 0.01
C GLN A 117 -12.85 19.23 -0.84
N PHE A 118 -13.62 19.33 -1.93
CA PHE A 118 -13.64 18.31 -2.97
C PHE A 118 -12.59 18.63 -4.03
N VAL A 119 -11.71 17.68 -4.30
CA VAL A 119 -10.65 17.78 -5.31
C VAL A 119 -10.90 16.68 -6.35
N PRO A 120 -10.99 16.99 -7.65
CA PRO A 120 -11.09 15.97 -8.67
C PRO A 120 -9.84 15.09 -8.65
N GLY A 121 -10.06 13.78 -8.77
CA GLY A 121 -8.95 12.84 -8.89
C GLY A 121 -8.10 13.11 -10.13
N PRO A 122 -6.82 12.68 -10.15
CA PRO A 122 -5.95 12.79 -11.32
C PRO A 122 -6.50 12.06 -12.56
N SER A 123 -7.63 11.36 -12.44
CA SER A 123 -8.32 10.60 -13.46
C SER A 123 -9.51 11.31 -14.11
N SER A 124 -9.69 12.63 -13.99
CA SER A 124 -10.72 13.30 -14.82
C SER A 124 -10.46 13.11 -16.33
N ASP A 125 -9.22 12.78 -16.73
CA ASP A 125 -8.84 12.38 -18.10
C ASP A 125 -8.43 10.90 -18.25
N ALA A 126 -8.39 10.11 -17.16
CA ALA A 126 -8.12 8.68 -17.25
C ALA A 126 -9.43 7.93 -17.49
N VAL A 127 -10.03 8.18 -18.65
CA VAL A 127 -10.90 7.21 -19.31
C VAL A 127 -10.20 5.85 -19.22
N CYS A 128 -10.91 4.82 -18.77
CA CYS A 128 -10.51 3.40 -18.76
C CYS A 128 -9.86 2.95 -20.09
N ARG A 129 -8.61 3.35 -20.36
CA ARG A 129 -7.90 3.08 -21.63
C ARG A 129 -6.62 2.29 -21.45
N SER A 130 -6.08 2.16 -20.24
CA SER A 130 -4.75 1.55 -20.04
C SER A 130 -4.69 0.39 -19.05
N PHE A 131 -5.81 -0.05 -18.47
CA PHE A 131 -5.85 -1.25 -17.60
C PHE A 131 -6.84 -2.33 -18.08
N LEU A 132 -7.19 -2.30 -19.37
CA LEU A 132 -7.92 -3.35 -20.09
C LEU A 132 -6.99 -4.03 -21.09
#